data_AF-A0A7S3T6U1-F1
#
_entry.id   AF-A0A7S3T6U1-F1
#
_cell.length_a   1.000
_cell.length_b   1.000
_cell.length_c   1.000
_cell.angle_alpha   90.00
_cell.angle_beta   90.00
_cell.angle_gamma   90.00
#
_symmetry.space_group_name_H-M   'P 1'
#
loop_
_entity.id
_entity.type
_entity.pdbx_description
1 polymer ?
#
loop_
_entity_poly.entity_id
_entity_poly.type
_entity_poly.pdbx_seq_one_letter_code
_entity_poly.pdbx_strand_id
1 'polypeptide(L)'
;VPAAKTATASTRRRSALPLMVDLVHSTTGKSSGRRPIDADLVFTATGRSANTGGEEDALGLRACGAKLAKNGDVLVDSRLRATDRIYAAGDVIGAPQLASTGLAQAESAVDAMFTAELLPAAPRRSWGATAPMGGEEEDMASTGAAAADCSPEALLADAARYPVGIWTIPEVAFVGLTAEAARAPPHNMEVVEGIGRYSASIRGHVHAVGTSSEGEYLRGGAGLASSRGFTPFTGQALKIVATRTAPHTVVGVHIFGEDACELIHLGQTLVQGKRTLTDTLSLIFTAVTYHELFQIAARDALSSIASLDWTKLYRRLAAAEAAEGPRFGVEAARAELEGLGASPAEARAAAKVLFANDGRIVSEDIFVARAARTMAPLNLVA
;
A
#
# COMPACT_ATOMS: atom_id res chain seq x y z
N VAL A 1 -37.95 -41.21 -50.54
CA VAL A 1 -37.07 -40.54 -49.57
C VAL A 1 -35.75 -40.22 -50.27
N PRO A 2 -35.58 -39.01 -50.83
CA PRO A 2 -34.32 -38.59 -51.44
C PRO A 2 -33.47 -37.79 -50.44
N ALA A 3 -32.15 -37.96 -50.58
CA ALA A 3 -31.11 -37.39 -49.72
C ALA A 3 -31.18 -35.86 -49.62
N ALA A 4 -31.19 -35.35 -48.38
CA ALA A 4 -31.02 -33.94 -48.10
C ALA A 4 -29.56 -33.55 -48.32
N LYS A 5 -29.34 -32.60 -49.24
CA LYS A 5 -28.06 -31.95 -49.50
C LYS A 5 -27.54 -31.29 -48.23
N THR A 6 -26.36 -31.70 -47.78
CA THR A 6 -25.55 -30.95 -46.81
C THR A 6 -25.20 -29.60 -47.40
N ALA A 7 -25.85 -28.54 -46.92
CA ALA A 7 -25.43 -27.17 -47.17
C ALA A 7 -24.06 -26.97 -46.52
N THR A 8 -23.03 -26.74 -47.34
CA THR A 8 -21.74 -26.25 -46.87
C THR A 8 -21.97 -24.91 -46.19
N ALA A 9 -21.61 -24.83 -44.92
CA ALA A 9 -21.59 -23.57 -44.18
C ALA A 9 -20.58 -22.64 -44.86
N SER A 10 -21.09 -21.77 -45.72
CA SER A 10 -20.39 -20.60 -46.23
C SER A 10 -20.09 -19.69 -45.04
N THR A 11 -18.90 -19.86 -44.46
CA THR A 11 -18.33 -18.93 -43.49
C THR A 11 -18.07 -17.61 -44.22
N ARG A 12 -19.09 -16.75 -44.28
CA ARG A 12 -18.89 -15.32 -44.50
C ARG A 12 -18.01 -14.80 -43.36
N ARG A 13 -16.68 -14.85 -43.54
CA ARG A 13 -15.76 -13.98 -42.80
C ARG A 13 -16.21 -12.56 -43.14
N ARG A 14 -16.97 -11.93 -42.24
CA ARG A 14 -17.16 -10.48 -42.27
C ARG A 14 -15.75 -9.89 -42.29
N SER A 15 -15.49 -9.01 -43.26
CA SER A 15 -14.20 -8.35 -43.48
C SER A 15 -13.90 -7.37 -42.35
N ALA A 16 -13.64 -7.88 -41.15
CA ALA A 16 -13.04 -7.09 -40.09
C ALA A 16 -11.62 -6.74 -40.57
N LEU A 17 -11.33 -5.44 -40.68
CA LEU A 17 -9.97 -4.97 -40.90
C LEU A 17 -9.09 -5.52 -39.77
N PRO A 18 -7.85 -5.96 -40.08
CA PRO A 18 -6.97 -6.52 -39.07
C PRO A 18 -6.73 -5.51 -37.93
N LEU A 19 -6.70 -5.99 -36.68
CA LEU A 19 -6.28 -5.16 -35.56
C LEU A 19 -4.80 -4.80 -35.76
N MET A 20 -4.55 -3.51 -35.99
CA MET A 20 -3.21 -2.98 -36.18
C MET A 20 -2.70 -2.44 -34.85
N VAL A 21 -1.56 -2.94 -34.40
CA VAL A 21 -0.95 -2.52 -33.13
C VAL A 21 0.39 -1.87 -33.43
N ASP A 22 0.66 -0.74 -32.78
CA ASP A 22 1.94 -0.06 -32.88
C ASP A 22 2.83 -0.48 -31.70
N LEU A 23 3.97 -1.10 -32.01
CA LEU A 23 4.92 -1.52 -30.99
C LEU A 23 5.87 -0.38 -30.71
N VAL A 24 5.70 0.24 -29.54
CA VAL A 24 6.51 1.35 -29.04
C VAL A 24 7.54 0.83 -28.05
N HIS A 25 8.81 1.15 -28.26
CA HIS A 25 9.86 0.80 -27.33
C HIS A 25 9.71 1.61 -26.03
N SER A 26 9.47 0.92 -24.91
CA SER A 26 9.13 1.54 -23.61
C SER A 26 10.10 2.63 -23.14
N THR A 27 11.41 2.45 -23.35
CA THR A 27 12.43 3.42 -22.92
C THR A 27 12.64 4.59 -23.89
N THR A 28 12.49 4.40 -25.19
CA THR A 28 12.89 5.39 -26.22
C THR A 28 11.70 6.06 -26.91
N GLY A 29 10.48 5.54 -26.73
CA GLY A 29 9.27 6.03 -27.40
C GLY A 29 9.27 5.81 -28.92
N LYS A 30 10.30 5.19 -29.49
CA LYS A 30 10.37 4.91 -30.93
C LYS A 30 9.38 3.82 -31.29
N SER A 31 8.50 4.15 -32.23
CA SER A 31 7.61 3.19 -32.90
C SER A 31 8.42 2.34 -33.87
N SER A 32 8.12 1.05 -33.90
CA SER A 32 8.64 0.10 -34.90
C SER A 32 7.66 -0.13 -36.06
N GLY A 33 6.64 0.73 -36.17
CA GLY A 33 5.59 0.69 -37.17
C GLY A 33 4.37 -0.16 -36.76
N ARG A 34 3.21 0.17 -37.33
CA ARG A 34 1.97 -0.58 -37.14
C ARG A 34 2.06 -1.96 -37.79
N ARG A 35 1.71 -3.01 -37.05
CA ARG A 35 1.67 -4.39 -37.54
C ARG A 35 0.31 -5.03 -37.25
N PRO A 36 -0.20 -5.89 -38.14
CA PRO A 36 -1.39 -6.68 -37.85
C PRO A 36 -1.06 -7.72 -36.78
N ILE A 37 -1.97 -7.92 -35.83
CA ILE A 37 -1.93 -9.05 -34.89
C ILE A 37 -3.01 -10.06 -35.28
N ASP A 38 -2.61 -11.32 -35.43
CA ASP A 38 -3.53 -12.44 -35.57
C ASP A 38 -3.81 -13.02 -34.18
N ALA A 39 -5.09 -13.18 -33.82
CA ALA A 39 -5.52 -13.65 -32.52
C ALA A 39 -6.89 -14.35 -32.64
N ASP A 40 -7.06 -15.46 -31.90
CA ASP A 40 -8.34 -16.18 -31.85
C ASP A 40 -9.41 -15.41 -31.08
N LEU A 41 -8.98 -14.67 -30.04
CA LEU A 41 -9.84 -13.91 -29.14
C LEU A 41 -9.16 -12.60 -28.75
N VAL A 42 -9.96 -11.54 -28.64
CA VAL A 42 -9.55 -10.25 -28.09
C VAL A 42 -10.35 -10.00 -26.82
N PHE A 43 -9.66 -9.91 -25.69
CA PHE A 43 -10.24 -9.51 -24.41
C PHE A 43 -9.96 -8.02 -24.17
N THR A 44 -11.02 -7.24 -23.92
CA THR A 44 -10.90 -5.82 -23.61
C THR A 44 -11.25 -5.56 -22.16
N ALA A 45 -10.32 -4.94 -21.43
CA ALA A 45 -10.47 -4.49 -20.05
C ALA A 45 -10.06 -3.01 -19.94
N THR A 46 -10.51 -2.18 -20.88
CA THR A 46 -10.11 -0.77 -21.00
C THR A 46 -10.77 0.16 -19.98
N GLY A 47 -11.77 -0.32 -19.22
CA GLY A 47 -12.45 0.46 -18.20
C GLY A 47 -13.92 0.08 -18.03
N ARG A 48 -14.63 0.88 -17.25
CA ARG A 48 -16.07 0.77 -16.96
C ARG A 48 -16.71 2.15 -17.11
N SER A 49 -18.01 2.17 -17.34
CA SER A 49 -18.84 3.38 -17.37
C SER A 49 -20.07 3.20 -16.49
N ALA A 50 -20.57 4.29 -15.93
CA ALA A 50 -21.82 4.29 -15.18
C ALA A 50 -23.00 3.84 -16.07
N ASN A 51 -23.92 3.05 -15.49
CA ASN A 51 -25.12 2.56 -16.17
C ASN A 51 -26.25 3.61 -16.20
N THR A 52 -25.93 4.85 -16.55
CA THR A 52 -26.88 5.96 -16.67
C THR A 52 -27.43 6.13 -18.09
N GLY A 53 -26.85 5.42 -19.06
CA GLY A 53 -27.09 5.63 -20.50
C GLY A 53 -26.18 6.69 -21.13
N GLY A 54 -25.19 7.20 -20.39
CA GLY A 54 -24.23 8.18 -20.92
C GLY A 54 -24.90 9.49 -21.33
N GLU A 55 -24.61 9.97 -22.54
CA GLU A 55 -25.23 11.19 -23.07
C GLU A 55 -26.73 11.05 -23.32
N GLU A 56 -27.20 9.83 -23.61
CA GLU A 56 -28.61 9.54 -23.88
C GLU A 56 -29.47 9.58 -22.61
N ASP A 57 -28.86 9.52 -21.42
CA ASP A 57 -29.54 9.54 -20.11
C ASP A 57 -30.76 8.61 -20.10
N ALA A 58 -30.55 7.34 -20.40
CA ALA A 58 -31.61 6.33 -20.53
C ALA A 58 -32.46 6.15 -19.25
N LEU A 59 -31.91 6.55 -18.09
CA LEU A 59 -32.62 6.56 -16.81
C LEU A 59 -33.46 7.84 -16.58
N GLY A 60 -33.36 8.85 -17.44
CA GLY A 60 -34.07 10.11 -17.33
C GLY A 60 -33.65 10.97 -16.14
N LEU A 61 -32.42 10.80 -15.64
CA LEU A 61 -31.94 11.44 -14.42
C LEU A 61 -31.92 12.98 -14.54
N ARG A 62 -31.62 13.49 -15.74
CA ARG A 62 -31.64 14.94 -16.03
C ARG A 62 -33.06 15.51 -15.96
N ALA A 63 -34.05 14.76 -16.43
CA ALA A 63 -35.45 15.17 -16.32
C ALA A 63 -35.91 15.23 -14.84
N CYS A 64 -35.28 14.43 -13.97
CA CYS A 64 -35.45 14.48 -12.52
C CYS A 64 -34.59 15.55 -11.81
N GLY A 65 -33.83 16.35 -12.56
CA GLY A 65 -32.99 17.43 -12.03
C GLY A 65 -31.57 17.02 -11.62
N ALA A 66 -31.19 15.76 -11.78
CA ALA A 66 -29.83 15.31 -11.46
C ALA A 66 -28.83 15.78 -12.53
N LYS A 67 -27.61 16.08 -12.09
CA LYS A 67 -26.50 16.42 -12.98
C LYS A 67 -25.63 15.17 -13.20
N LEU A 68 -25.14 15.01 -14.42
CA LEU A 68 -24.20 13.94 -14.77
C LEU A 68 -22.95 14.56 -15.38
N ALA A 69 -21.80 13.97 -15.06
CA ALA A 69 -20.53 14.25 -15.72
C ALA A 69 -20.57 13.83 -17.21
N LYS A 70 -19.54 14.24 -17.97
CA LYS A 70 -19.45 13.92 -19.41
C LYS A 70 -19.38 12.42 -19.69
N ASN A 71 -18.79 11.65 -18.79
CA ASN A 71 -18.67 10.19 -18.87
C ASN A 71 -19.92 9.45 -18.36
N GLY A 72 -20.98 10.18 -17.97
CA GLY A 72 -22.23 9.60 -17.48
C GLY A 72 -22.29 9.39 -15.97
N ASP A 73 -21.23 9.67 -15.20
CA ASP A 73 -21.26 9.54 -13.75
C ASP A 73 -22.26 10.54 -13.12
N VAL A 74 -22.99 10.11 -12.11
CA VAL A 74 -23.93 10.96 -11.38
C VAL A 74 -23.13 11.88 -10.45
N LEU A 75 -23.31 13.19 -10.60
CA LEU A 75 -22.70 14.17 -9.70
C LEU A 75 -23.50 14.25 -8.41
N VAL A 76 -22.80 14.10 -7.29
CA VAL A 76 -23.38 14.10 -5.95
C VAL A 76 -22.66 15.06 -5.02
N ASP A 77 -23.34 15.52 -3.97
CA ASP A 77 -22.72 16.29 -2.89
C ASP A 77 -22.03 15.38 -1.85
N SER A 78 -21.51 15.99 -0.78
CA SER A 78 -20.85 15.29 0.34
C SER A 78 -21.73 14.33 1.14
N ARG A 79 -23.06 14.37 0.90
CA ARG A 79 -24.06 13.46 1.48
C ARG A 79 -24.62 12.49 0.43
N LEU A 80 -23.94 12.37 -0.70
CA LEU A 80 -24.31 11.52 -1.82
C LEU A 80 -25.65 11.86 -2.46
N ARG A 81 -26.10 13.12 -2.35
CA ARG A 81 -27.32 13.62 -2.99
C ARG A 81 -27.03 14.07 -4.40
N ALA A 82 -27.75 13.51 -5.36
CA ALA A 82 -27.81 14.01 -6.74
C ALA A 82 -28.86 15.13 -6.88
N THR A 83 -29.94 15.06 -6.10
CA THR A 83 -30.99 16.08 -5.94
C THR A 83 -31.55 16.04 -4.52
N ASP A 84 -32.56 16.86 -4.21
CA ASP A 84 -33.23 16.85 -2.89
C ASP A 84 -33.83 15.49 -2.50
N ARG A 85 -34.15 14.63 -3.48
CA ARG A 85 -34.82 13.33 -3.25
C ARG A 85 -34.14 12.15 -3.94
N ILE A 86 -33.03 12.37 -4.63
CA ILE A 86 -32.30 11.33 -5.35
C ILE A 86 -30.88 11.28 -4.79
N TYR A 87 -30.45 10.08 -4.44
CA TYR A 87 -29.10 9.78 -3.98
C TYR A 87 -28.48 8.78 -4.94
N ALA A 88 -27.14 8.75 -4.98
CA ALA A 88 -26.40 7.81 -5.79
C ALA A 88 -25.11 7.38 -5.08
N ALA A 89 -24.77 6.10 -5.18
CA ALA A 89 -23.64 5.49 -4.50
C ALA A 89 -23.06 4.35 -5.36
N GLY A 90 -21.78 4.02 -5.15
CA GLY A 90 -21.05 2.99 -5.89
C GLY A 90 -20.55 3.46 -7.26
N ASP A 91 -20.32 2.52 -8.17
CA ASP A 91 -19.70 2.80 -9.47
C ASP A 91 -20.40 3.88 -10.31
N VAL A 92 -21.69 4.14 -10.05
CA VAL A 92 -22.51 5.12 -10.78
C VAL A 92 -22.12 6.58 -10.51
N ILE A 93 -21.40 6.85 -9.41
CA ILE A 93 -20.89 8.19 -9.06
C ILE A 93 -19.42 8.37 -9.44
N GLY A 94 -18.80 7.37 -10.08
CA GLY A 94 -17.42 7.42 -10.56
C GLY A 94 -16.42 6.70 -9.64
N ALA A 95 -15.14 7.02 -9.79
CA ALA A 95 -14.06 6.37 -9.05
C ALA A 95 -14.00 6.80 -7.58
N PRO A 96 -13.49 5.95 -6.65
CA PRO A 96 -13.04 4.57 -6.87
C PRO A 96 -14.20 3.56 -6.99
N GLN A 97 -14.17 2.76 -8.07
CA GLN A 97 -15.19 1.75 -8.42
C GLN A 97 -14.88 0.40 -7.73
N LEU A 98 -15.07 0.35 -6.41
CA LEU A 98 -14.79 -0.83 -5.58
C LEU A 98 -16.04 -1.24 -4.82
N ALA A 99 -16.19 -2.54 -4.56
CA ALA A 99 -17.33 -3.04 -3.78
C ALA A 99 -17.35 -2.46 -2.35
N SER A 100 -16.18 -2.33 -1.71
CA SER A 100 -16.03 -1.79 -0.37
C SER A 100 -16.37 -0.30 -0.29
N THR A 101 -15.96 0.49 -1.29
CA THR A 101 -16.30 1.92 -1.36
C THR A 101 -17.79 2.10 -1.64
N GLY A 102 -18.37 1.30 -2.53
CA GLY A 102 -19.80 1.30 -2.80
C GLY A 102 -20.65 0.97 -1.58
N LEU A 103 -20.23 0.01 -0.74
CA LEU A 103 -20.92 -0.29 0.51
C LEU A 103 -20.87 0.90 1.48
N ALA A 104 -19.70 1.48 1.72
CA ALA A 104 -19.54 2.64 2.61
C ALA A 104 -20.31 3.88 2.10
N GLN A 105 -20.36 4.07 0.79
CA GLN A 105 -21.18 5.09 0.15
C GLN A 105 -22.66 4.82 0.37
N ALA A 106 -23.13 3.60 0.15
CA ALA A 106 -24.54 3.24 0.36
C ALA A 106 -24.98 3.47 1.81
N GLU A 107 -24.17 3.08 2.79
CA GLU A 107 -24.43 3.35 4.21
C GLU A 107 -24.56 4.87 4.48
N SER A 108 -23.62 5.67 3.97
CA SER A 108 -23.66 7.14 4.10
C SER A 108 -24.88 7.78 3.43
N ALA A 109 -25.29 7.26 2.26
CA ALA A 109 -26.50 7.70 1.58
C ALA A 109 -27.77 7.37 2.38
N VAL A 110 -27.87 6.15 2.93
CA VAL A 110 -29.00 5.72 3.78
C VAL A 110 -29.09 6.59 5.04
N ASP A 111 -27.96 6.85 5.69
CA ASP A 111 -27.89 7.76 6.85
C ASP A 111 -28.32 9.18 6.51
N ALA A 112 -28.05 9.65 5.29
CA ALA A 112 -28.48 10.96 4.82
C ALA A 112 -29.98 10.99 4.45
N MET A 113 -30.53 9.88 3.97
CA MET A 113 -31.95 9.74 3.63
C MET A 113 -32.85 9.71 4.87
N PHE A 114 -32.44 8.99 5.91
CA PHE A 114 -33.27 8.72 7.09
C PHE A 114 -32.69 9.42 8.32
N THR A 115 -33.50 10.25 8.99
CA THR A 115 -33.07 10.91 10.22
C THR A 115 -32.79 9.89 11.33
N ALA A 116 -31.98 10.29 12.33
CA ALA A 116 -31.67 9.49 13.51
C ALA A 116 -32.88 9.06 14.36
N GLU A 117 -34.10 9.56 14.08
CA GLU A 117 -35.34 9.08 14.70
C GLU A 117 -35.85 7.76 14.11
N LEU A 118 -35.51 7.43 12.86
CA LEU A 118 -36.00 6.23 12.16
C LEU A 118 -35.01 5.07 12.20
N LEU A 119 -33.72 5.35 12.41
CA LEU A 119 -32.68 4.35 12.57
C LEU A 119 -32.25 4.31 14.05
N PRO A 120 -32.35 3.17 14.76
CA PRO A 120 -31.70 3.06 16.06
C PRO A 120 -30.22 3.42 15.86
N ALA A 121 -29.63 4.13 16.83
CA ALA A 121 -28.23 4.56 16.78
C ALA A 121 -27.30 3.34 16.69
N ALA A 122 -27.12 2.82 15.48
CA ALA A 122 -26.13 1.81 15.20
C ALA A 122 -24.76 2.47 15.36
N PRO A 123 -23.74 1.76 15.88
CA PRO A 123 -22.38 2.28 15.89
C PRO A 123 -22.01 2.63 14.46
N ARG A 124 -21.88 3.93 14.18
CA ARG A 124 -21.55 4.46 12.87
C ARG A 124 -20.19 3.88 12.50
N ARG A 125 -20.07 3.23 11.34
CA ARG A 125 -18.78 2.77 10.82
C ARG A 125 -17.95 3.98 10.41
N SER A 126 -17.30 4.61 11.38
CA SER A 126 -16.24 5.57 11.12
C SER A 126 -15.01 4.80 10.69
N TRP A 127 -14.94 4.48 9.40
CA TRP A 127 -13.69 4.07 8.78
C TRP A 127 -12.63 5.15 9.09
N GLY A 128 -11.66 4.81 9.92
CA GLY A 128 -10.58 5.70 10.33
C GLY A 128 -10.77 6.53 11.61
N ALA A 129 -11.88 6.39 12.36
CA ALA A 129 -11.91 6.91 13.75
C ALA A 129 -11.55 5.79 14.73
N THR A 130 -10.34 5.25 14.63
CA THR A 130 -9.75 4.56 15.77
C THR A 130 -9.03 5.60 16.60
N ALA A 131 -9.47 5.79 17.84
CA ALA A 131 -8.76 6.61 18.80
C ALA A 131 -7.28 6.18 18.85
N PRO A 132 -6.33 7.10 19.02
CA PRO A 132 -4.97 6.71 19.32
C PRO A 132 -5.00 5.81 20.57
N MET A 133 -4.40 4.63 20.50
CA MET A 133 -4.18 3.76 21.68
C MET A 133 -3.46 4.61 22.74
N GLY A 134 -4.17 4.98 23.81
CA GLY A 134 -3.66 5.83 24.89
C GLY A 134 -4.31 7.21 25.06
N GLY A 135 -5.35 7.56 24.29
CA GLY A 135 -6.23 8.71 24.62
C GLY A 135 -7.27 8.33 25.67
N GLU A 136 -7.51 9.20 26.65
CA GLU A 136 -8.52 9.01 27.69
C GLU A 136 -9.93 8.78 27.07
N GLU A 137 -10.71 7.87 27.66
CA GLU A 137 -12.04 7.44 27.18
C GLU A 137 -13.10 8.57 27.09
N GLU A 138 -12.83 9.75 27.65
CA GLU A 138 -13.83 10.82 27.81
C GLU A 138 -14.15 11.61 26.53
N ASP A 139 -13.34 11.53 25.46
CA ASP A 139 -13.58 12.29 24.22
C ASP A 139 -14.55 11.62 23.22
N MET A 140 -15.00 10.40 23.51
CA MET A 140 -15.86 9.62 22.60
C MET A 140 -17.34 10.02 22.63
N ALA A 141 -17.79 10.75 23.67
CA ALA A 141 -19.19 11.18 23.79
C ALA A 141 -19.47 12.59 23.24
N SER A 142 -18.42 13.41 23.01
CA SER A 142 -18.56 14.83 22.64
C SER A 142 -18.22 15.12 21.17
N THR A 143 -17.51 14.22 20.49
CA THR A 143 -17.35 14.30 19.04
C THR A 143 -18.53 13.60 18.38
N GLY A 144 -19.61 14.36 18.13
CA GLY A 144 -20.61 13.94 17.15
C GLY A 144 -19.86 13.69 15.85
N ALA A 145 -19.52 12.44 15.56
CA ALA A 145 -18.78 12.06 14.37
C ALA A 145 -19.66 12.43 13.19
N ALA A 146 -19.41 13.62 12.62
CA ALA A 146 -20.03 14.04 11.40
C ALA A 146 -19.85 12.89 10.40
N ALA A 147 -20.95 12.47 9.76
CA ALA A 147 -20.90 11.40 8.77
C ALA A 147 -19.74 11.71 7.81
N ALA A 148 -18.75 10.82 7.77
CA ALA A 148 -17.55 11.04 6.98
C ALA A 148 -17.97 11.21 5.51
N ASP A 149 -17.58 12.30 4.85
CA ASP A 149 -17.98 12.65 3.49
C ASP A 149 -17.60 11.55 2.50
N CYS A 150 -18.51 10.68 2.07
CA CYS A 150 -18.17 9.53 1.23
C CYS A 150 -18.22 9.84 -0.28
N SER A 151 -18.28 11.13 -0.67
CA SER A 151 -18.33 11.53 -2.09
C SER A 151 -17.09 11.08 -2.87
N PRO A 152 -17.20 10.84 -4.20
CA PRO A 152 -16.05 10.49 -5.04
C PRO A 152 -14.88 11.45 -4.87
N GLU A 153 -15.17 12.75 -4.82
CA GLU A 153 -14.20 13.81 -4.62
C GLU A 153 -13.43 13.64 -3.31
N ALA A 154 -14.14 13.39 -2.20
CA ALA A 154 -13.52 13.16 -0.90
C ALA A 154 -12.75 11.84 -0.82
N LEU A 155 -13.15 10.80 -1.55
CA LEU A 155 -12.41 9.53 -1.58
C LEU A 155 -11.12 9.65 -2.40
N LEU A 156 -11.16 10.37 -3.52
CA LEU A 156 -10.00 10.58 -4.38
C LEU A 156 -9.04 11.62 -3.80
N ALA A 157 -9.53 12.55 -2.98
CA ALA A 157 -8.69 13.53 -2.27
C ALA A 157 -7.88 12.91 -1.13
N ASP A 158 -8.34 11.78 -0.57
CA ASP A 158 -7.67 11.10 0.54
C ASP A 158 -7.35 9.64 0.23
N ALA A 159 -6.12 9.41 -0.25
CA ALA A 159 -5.61 8.08 -0.55
C ALA A 159 -5.54 7.15 0.68
N ALA A 160 -5.58 7.69 1.91
CA ALA A 160 -5.60 6.88 3.13
C ALA A 160 -6.91 6.12 3.32
N ARG A 161 -7.97 6.53 2.61
CA ARG A 161 -9.32 6.21 3.00
C ARG A 161 -9.78 4.80 2.66
N TYR A 162 -9.24 4.21 1.59
CA TYR A 162 -9.59 2.83 1.22
C TYR A 162 -8.36 2.04 0.75
N PRO A 163 -8.19 0.81 1.22
CA PRO A 163 -7.23 -0.10 0.64
C PRO A 163 -7.73 -0.58 -0.72
N VAL A 164 -6.78 -0.84 -1.61
CA VAL A 164 -6.99 -1.46 -2.91
C VAL A 164 -6.26 -2.79 -2.91
N GLY A 165 -6.95 -3.83 -3.40
CA GLY A 165 -6.38 -5.16 -3.65
C GLY A 165 -6.50 -5.52 -5.13
N ILE A 166 -5.48 -6.22 -5.63
CA ILE A 166 -5.39 -6.74 -6.99
C ILE A 166 -4.91 -8.19 -6.90
N TRP A 167 -5.80 -9.13 -7.20
CA TRP A 167 -5.59 -10.56 -7.07
C TRP A 167 -4.85 -11.17 -8.27
N THR A 168 -3.66 -10.65 -8.57
CA THR A 168 -2.69 -11.30 -9.45
C THR A 168 -1.89 -12.37 -8.70
N ILE A 169 -1.03 -13.11 -9.41
CA ILE A 169 -0.05 -14.00 -8.79
C ILE A 169 1.37 -13.44 -9.07
N PRO A 170 2.08 -12.90 -8.06
CA PRO A 170 1.60 -12.65 -6.69
C PRO A 170 0.66 -11.42 -6.64
N GLU A 171 0.01 -11.22 -5.49
CA GLU A 171 -0.98 -10.17 -5.30
C GLU A 171 -0.32 -8.79 -5.20
N VAL A 172 -1.09 -7.74 -5.50
CA VAL A 172 -0.72 -6.35 -5.22
C VAL A 172 -1.78 -5.73 -4.33
N ALA A 173 -1.39 -5.08 -3.25
CA ALA A 173 -2.31 -4.31 -2.43
C ALA A 173 -1.68 -3.03 -1.93
N PHE A 174 -2.46 -1.97 -1.76
CA PHE A 174 -1.95 -0.68 -1.29
C PHE A 174 -3.01 0.16 -0.60
N VAL A 175 -2.57 1.08 0.23
CA VAL A 175 -3.38 2.11 0.92
C VAL A 175 -2.51 3.32 1.21
N GLY A 176 -3.09 4.52 1.14
CA GLY A 176 -2.35 5.76 1.36
C GLY A 176 -1.51 6.18 0.16
N LEU A 177 -0.57 7.09 0.41
CA LEU A 177 0.22 7.77 -0.61
C LEU A 177 1.46 6.96 -0.99
N THR A 178 1.74 6.88 -2.30
CA THR A 178 3.07 6.53 -2.77
C THR A 178 4.07 7.62 -2.37
N ALA A 179 5.37 7.31 -2.30
CA ALA A 179 6.36 8.33 -2.02
C ALA A 179 6.40 9.44 -3.09
N GLU A 180 6.14 9.10 -4.35
CA GLU A 180 6.01 10.09 -5.43
C GLU A 180 4.81 11.00 -5.21
N ALA A 181 3.63 10.44 -4.92
CA ALA A 181 2.42 11.21 -4.65
C ALA A 181 2.56 12.08 -3.40
N ALA A 182 3.20 11.56 -2.34
CA ALA A 182 3.43 12.30 -1.12
C ALA A 182 4.35 13.52 -1.34
N ARG A 183 5.38 13.39 -2.19
CA ARG A 183 6.28 14.51 -2.53
C ARG A 183 5.65 15.50 -3.51
N ALA A 184 4.76 15.03 -4.39
CA ALA A 184 4.10 15.88 -5.37
C ALA A 184 3.02 16.80 -4.74
N PRO A 185 2.66 17.91 -5.40
CA PRO A 185 1.46 18.65 -5.05
C PRO A 185 0.21 17.75 -5.15
N PRO A 186 -0.78 17.90 -4.26
CA PRO A 186 -0.89 18.96 -3.23
C PRO A 186 -0.15 18.65 -1.92
N HIS A 187 0.36 17.44 -1.73
CA HIS A 187 0.85 16.97 -0.44
C HIS A 187 2.19 17.61 -0.02
N ASN A 188 3.14 17.76 -0.95
CA ASN A 188 4.44 18.42 -0.73
C ASN A 188 5.17 17.92 0.54
N MET A 189 5.05 16.63 0.86
CA MET A 189 5.56 16.03 2.09
C MET A 189 7.01 15.58 1.88
N GLU A 190 7.85 15.84 2.87
CA GLU A 190 9.13 15.17 2.99
C GLU A 190 8.90 13.77 3.56
N VAL A 191 9.19 12.73 2.77
CA VAL A 191 8.96 11.33 3.16
C VAL A 191 10.20 10.47 3.04
N VAL A 192 10.19 9.37 3.78
CA VAL A 192 11.12 8.25 3.65
C VAL A 192 10.35 6.98 3.26
N GLU A 193 11.08 6.05 2.66
CA GLU A 193 10.58 4.72 2.29
C GLU A 193 11.36 3.66 3.06
N GLY A 194 10.68 2.58 3.45
CA GLY A 194 11.32 1.40 4.01
C GLY A 194 10.73 0.13 3.43
N ILE A 195 11.56 -0.89 3.27
CA ILE A 195 11.25 -2.10 2.52
C ILE A 195 11.40 -3.35 3.40
N GLY A 196 10.32 -4.10 3.53
CA GLY A 196 10.26 -5.43 4.13
C GLY A 196 10.19 -6.48 3.04
N ARG A 197 11.33 -7.11 2.71
CA ARG A 197 11.37 -8.18 1.70
C ARG A 197 10.79 -9.47 2.26
N TYR A 198 9.98 -10.18 1.45
CA TYR A 198 9.44 -11.48 1.85
C TYR A 198 10.57 -12.45 2.24
N SER A 199 11.65 -12.46 1.46
CA SER A 199 12.86 -13.26 1.70
C SER A 199 13.63 -12.90 2.99
N ALA A 200 13.29 -11.79 3.65
CA ALA A 200 13.86 -11.42 4.95
C ALA A 200 13.00 -11.90 6.13
N SER A 201 11.74 -12.27 5.90
CA SER A 201 10.85 -12.81 6.93
C SER A 201 11.03 -14.31 7.11
N ILE A 202 10.78 -14.83 8.31
CA ILE A 202 10.80 -16.28 8.57
C ILE A 202 9.74 -16.98 7.69
N ARG A 203 8.55 -16.39 7.57
CA ARG A 203 7.46 -16.94 6.75
C ARG A 203 7.86 -17.09 5.28
N GLY A 204 8.55 -16.09 4.73
CA GLY A 204 9.06 -16.18 3.36
C GLY A 204 10.06 -17.31 3.16
N HIS A 205 10.91 -17.62 4.16
CA HIS A 205 11.80 -18.77 4.10
C HIS A 205 11.02 -20.10 4.14
N VAL A 206 9.97 -20.21 4.96
CA VAL A 206 9.09 -21.39 5.00
C VAL A 206 8.42 -21.63 3.66
N HIS A 207 8.00 -20.56 2.98
CA HIS A 207 7.40 -20.61 1.64
C HIS A 207 8.45 -20.66 0.51
N ALA A 208 9.74 -20.80 0.82
CA ALA A 208 10.82 -20.84 -0.18
C ALA A 208 10.86 -19.60 -1.11
N VAL A 209 10.35 -18.45 -0.64
CA VAL A 209 10.33 -17.19 -1.40
C VAL A 209 11.78 -16.73 -1.59
N GLY A 210 12.26 -16.81 -2.84
CA GLY A 210 13.62 -16.43 -3.22
C GLY A 210 14.70 -17.50 -3.02
N THR A 211 14.35 -18.79 -2.86
CA THR A 211 15.34 -19.88 -2.62
C THR A 211 15.61 -20.80 -3.83
N SER A 212 14.92 -20.66 -4.95
CA SER A 212 15.12 -21.50 -6.14
C SER A 212 16.06 -20.83 -7.15
N SER A 213 17.39 -20.86 -6.96
CA SER A 213 18.37 -20.27 -7.92
C SER A 213 18.11 -18.80 -8.34
N GLU A 214 17.18 -18.11 -7.69
CA GLU A 214 16.67 -16.77 -7.98
C GLU A 214 17.39 -15.73 -7.11
N GLY A 215 18.72 -15.76 -7.15
CA GLY A 215 19.54 -14.63 -6.72
C GLY A 215 19.28 -13.35 -7.53
N GLU A 216 18.48 -13.41 -8.59
CA GLU A 216 18.16 -12.30 -9.49
C GLU A 216 17.09 -11.33 -8.95
N TYR A 217 16.24 -11.74 -8.01
CA TYR A 217 15.28 -10.82 -7.37
C TYR A 217 15.89 -10.07 -6.16
N LEU A 218 17.14 -10.34 -5.79
CA LEU A 218 17.76 -9.77 -4.58
C LEU A 218 18.62 -8.54 -4.83
N ARG A 219 18.99 -8.27 -6.09
CA ARG A 219 19.56 -7.01 -6.53
C ARG A 219 18.90 -6.73 -7.87
N GLY A 220 18.26 -5.57 -8.04
CA GLY A 220 18.16 -5.04 -9.40
C GLY A 220 19.57 -5.12 -9.98
N GLY A 221 19.76 -5.94 -11.02
CA GLY A 221 21.09 -6.27 -11.50
C GLY A 221 21.88 -4.97 -11.64
N ALA A 222 23.13 -4.95 -11.17
CA ALA A 222 24.00 -3.79 -11.27
C ALA A 222 24.19 -3.28 -12.73
N GLY A 223 23.63 -3.99 -13.73
CA GLY A 223 23.54 -3.59 -15.13
C GLY A 223 22.29 -2.77 -15.54
N LEU A 224 21.29 -2.55 -14.65
CA LEU A 224 20.15 -1.65 -14.91
C LEU A 224 20.17 -0.42 -13.98
N ALA A 225 21.35 0.13 -13.74
CA ALA A 225 21.43 1.54 -13.39
C ALA A 225 20.96 2.35 -14.60
N SER A 226 19.65 2.63 -14.66
CA SER A 226 19.16 3.66 -15.57
C SER A 226 19.87 4.96 -15.21
N SER A 227 20.21 5.77 -16.21
CA SER A 227 20.85 7.09 -16.06
C SER A 227 20.02 8.11 -15.24
N ARG A 228 18.92 7.68 -14.62
CA ARG A 228 18.01 8.44 -13.76
C ARG A 228 18.06 8.03 -12.28
N GLY A 229 18.99 7.16 -11.86
CA GLY A 229 19.15 6.79 -10.45
C GLY A 229 18.05 5.86 -9.89
N PHE A 230 17.27 5.22 -10.77
CA PHE A 230 16.25 4.25 -10.39
C PHE A 230 16.79 2.83 -10.56
N THR A 231 16.98 2.10 -9.46
CA THR A 231 17.25 0.65 -9.47
C THR A 231 15.90 -0.06 -9.41
N PRO A 232 15.52 -0.86 -10.43
CA PRO A 232 14.23 -1.52 -10.43
C PRO A 232 14.11 -2.45 -9.22
N PHE A 233 12.99 -2.30 -8.51
CA PHE A 233 12.59 -3.16 -7.43
C PHE A 233 12.27 -4.55 -7.99
N THR A 234 13.11 -5.53 -7.68
CA THR A 234 12.89 -6.93 -8.07
C THR A 234 12.44 -7.71 -6.82
N GLY A 235 11.36 -8.50 -6.95
CA GLY A 235 10.90 -9.49 -5.96
C GLY A 235 9.69 -9.05 -5.13
N GLN A 236 9.18 -9.96 -4.29
CA GLN A 236 8.05 -9.67 -3.39
C GLN A 236 8.50 -8.84 -2.16
N ALA A 237 7.80 -7.75 -1.86
CA ALA A 237 8.00 -6.96 -0.63
C ALA A 237 6.78 -6.14 -0.22
N LEU A 238 6.84 -5.71 1.03
CA LEU A 238 6.07 -4.62 1.59
C LEU A 238 6.91 -3.34 1.62
N LYS A 239 6.31 -2.22 1.24
CA LYS A 239 6.86 -0.88 1.32
C LYS A 239 6.02 0.00 2.23
N ILE A 240 6.65 0.61 3.22
CA ILE A 240 6.08 1.68 4.05
C ILE A 240 6.60 3.03 3.55
N VAL A 241 5.71 4.02 3.47
CA VAL A 241 6.01 5.43 3.26
C VAL A 241 5.64 6.19 4.52
N ALA A 242 6.56 6.97 5.06
CA ALA A 242 6.33 7.74 6.28
C ALA A 242 6.93 9.15 6.19
N THR A 243 6.43 10.08 7.00
CA THR A 243 7.02 11.43 7.08
C THR A 243 8.47 11.35 7.54
N ARG A 244 9.35 12.11 6.87
CA ARG A 244 10.75 12.20 7.28
C ARG A 244 10.89 12.95 8.60
N THR A 245 10.06 13.97 8.82
CA THR A 245 10.02 14.70 10.09
C THR A 245 9.32 13.87 11.17
N ALA A 246 9.83 13.99 12.40
CA ALA A 246 9.18 13.41 13.57
C ALA A 246 7.73 13.93 13.66
N PRO A 247 6.76 13.07 13.99
CA PRO A 247 6.93 11.76 14.63
C PRO A 247 7.05 10.56 13.67
N HIS A 248 7.34 10.77 12.38
CA HIS A 248 7.45 9.71 11.37
C HIS A 248 6.14 8.95 11.16
N THR A 249 5.08 9.70 10.88
CA THR A 249 3.74 9.17 10.63
C THR A 249 3.73 8.37 9.33
N VAL A 250 3.15 7.17 9.36
CA VAL A 250 2.93 6.32 8.19
C VAL A 250 1.84 6.95 7.33
N VAL A 251 2.15 7.22 6.07
CA VAL A 251 1.26 7.86 5.11
C VAL A 251 0.88 6.94 3.94
N GLY A 252 1.57 5.82 3.79
CA GLY A 252 1.20 4.81 2.80
C GLY A 252 1.86 3.46 3.03
N VAL A 253 1.18 2.40 2.62
CA VAL A 253 1.65 1.02 2.64
C VAL A 253 1.33 0.37 1.30
N HIS A 254 2.30 -0.32 0.70
CA HIS A 254 2.17 -0.97 -0.60
C HIS A 254 2.80 -2.34 -0.52
N ILE A 255 2.14 -3.37 -1.01
CA ILE A 255 2.57 -4.76 -0.90
C ILE A 255 2.47 -5.37 -2.30
N PHE A 256 3.54 -6.04 -2.70
CA PHE A 256 3.54 -6.95 -3.82
C PHE A 256 4.05 -8.29 -3.31
N GLY A 257 3.20 -9.30 -3.22
CA GLY A 257 3.56 -10.57 -2.62
C GLY A 257 2.36 -11.45 -2.29
N GLU A 258 2.66 -12.63 -1.74
CA GLU A 258 1.64 -13.55 -1.24
C GLU A 258 0.84 -12.92 -0.08
N ASP A 259 -0.47 -13.15 -0.06
CA ASP A 259 -1.41 -12.59 0.93
C ASP A 259 -1.41 -11.05 1.02
N ALA A 260 -0.96 -10.32 -0.02
CA ALA A 260 -0.90 -8.87 0.02
C ALA A 260 -2.27 -8.23 0.31
N CYS A 261 -3.34 -8.76 -0.30
CA CYS A 261 -4.70 -8.28 -0.11
C CYS A 261 -5.22 -8.52 1.31
N GLU A 262 -4.74 -9.54 2.01
CA GLU A 262 -5.10 -9.80 3.41
C GLU A 262 -4.29 -8.91 4.37
N LEU A 263 -2.99 -8.74 4.10
CA LEU A 263 -2.07 -7.97 4.94
C LEU A 263 -2.35 -6.45 4.90
N ILE A 264 -2.92 -5.94 3.81
CA ILE A 264 -3.08 -4.49 3.62
C ILE A 264 -4.00 -3.84 4.66
N HIS A 265 -4.89 -4.61 5.30
CA HIS A 265 -5.78 -4.10 6.34
C HIS A 265 -5.03 -3.62 7.59
N LEU A 266 -3.88 -4.21 7.91
CA LEU A 266 -2.99 -3.64 8.93
C LEU A 266 -2.40 -2.30 8.47
N GLY A 267 -1.98 -2.22 7.20
CA GLY A 267 -1.50 -0.97 6.60
C GLY A 267 -2.56 0.13 6.63
N GLN A 268 -3.81 -0.22 6.36
CA GLN A 268 -4.94 0.70 6.46
C GLN A 268 -5.08 1.24 7.88
N THR A 269 -4.99 0.37 8.89
CA THR A 269 -5.06 0.76 10.30
C THR A 269 -3.92 1.72 10.68
N LEU A 270 -2.70 1.49 10.16
CA LEU A 270 -1.56 2.38 10.41
C LEU A 270 -1.75 3.76 9.78
N VAL A 271 -2.14 3.81 8.50
CA VAL A 271 -2.29 5.07 7.76
C VAL A 271 -3.48 5.88 8.31
N GLN A 272 -4.64 5.27 8.47
CA GLN A 272 -5.85 5.95 8.96
C GLN A 272 -5.73 6.37 10.42
N GLY A 273 -5.12 5.51 11.24
CA GLY A 273 -4.84 5.80 12.65
C GLY A 273 -3.68 6.77 12.87
N LYS A 274 -3.09 7.33 11.79
CA LYS A 274 -1.93 8.23 11.82
C LYS A 274 -0.80 7.70 12.70
N ARG A 275 -0.58 6.38 12.64
CA ARG A 275 0.42 5.68 13.43
C ARG A 275 1.82 6.00 12.94
N THR A 276 2.77 5.94 13.85
CA THR A 276 4.19 6.21 13.56
C THR A 276 4.93 4.92 13.15
N LEU A 277 6.12 5.08 12.58
CA LEU A 277 7.05 3.96 12.40
C LEU A 277 7.34 3.26 13.73
N THR A 278 7.44 4.02 14.82
CA THR A 278 7.67 3.48 16.17
C THR A 278 6.45 2.67 16.66
N ASP A 279 5.23 3.16 16.46
CA ASP A 279 4.01 2.39 16.81
C ASP A 279 3.98 1.05 16.07
N THR A 280 4.43 1.03 14.81
CA THR A 280 4.51 -0.19 13.99
C THR A 280 5.49 -1.21 14.60
N LEU A 281 6.61 -0.74 15.16
CA LEU A 281 7.59 -1.60 15.83
C LEU A 281 7.09 -2.16 17.17
N SER A 282 6.16 -1.47 17.83
CA SER A 282 5.57 -1.90 19.10
C SER A 282 4.49 -2.98 18.95
N LEU A 283 4.05 -3.28 17.73
CA LEU A 283 3.09 -4.36 17.48
C LEU A 283 3.69 -5.74 17.82
N ILE A 284 2.88 -6.64 18.38
CA ILE A 284 3.27 -8.02 18.64
C ILE A 284 2.50 -8.91 17.67
N PHE A 285 3.23 -9.69 16.87
CA PHE A 285 2.65 -10.68 15.97
C PHE A 285 2.88 -12.09 16.51
N THR A 286 1.93 -12.98 16.24
CA THR A 286 2.15 -14.41 16.40
C THR A 286 3.31 -14.86 15.52
N ALA A 287 4.08 -15.84 15.97
CA ALA A 287 5.26 -16.29 15.22
C ALA A 287 4.92 -16.78 13.81
N VAL A 288 5.88 -16.60 12.89
CA VAL A 288 5.87 -17.11 11.51
C VAL A 288 4.71 -16.54 10.66
N THR A 289 4.69 -15.22 10.49
CA THR A 289 3.68 -14.51 9.71
C THR A 289 4.29 -13.41 8.84
N TYR A 290 3.66 -13.11 7.69
CA TYR A 290 4.06 -12.00 6.84
C TYR A 290 3.78 -10.61 7.46
N HIS A 291 2.99 -10.52 8.54
CA HIS A 291 2.84 -9.25 9.26
C HIS A 291 4.17 -8.71 9.81
N GLU A 292 5.18 -9.57 10.02
CA GLU A 292 6.55 -9.15 10.37
C GLU A 292 7.16 -8.16 9.35
N LEU A 293 6.74 -8.23 8.08
CA LEU A 293 7.24 -7.35 7.02
C LEU A 293 7.00 -5.87 7.33
N PHE A 294 5.95 -5.53 8.07
CA PHE A 294 5.69 -4.17 8.54
C PHE A 294 6.80 -3.67 9.47
N GLN A 295 7.29 -4.52 10.38
CA GLN A 295 8.40 -4.17 11.26
C GLN A 295 9.73 -4.10 10.52
N ILE A 296 9.99 -5.01 9.58
CA ILE A 296 11.20 -4.97 8.76
C ILE A 296 11.24 -3.66 7.96
N ALA A 297 10.15 -3.32 7.28
CA ALA A 297 10.02 -2.07 6.53
C ALA A 297 10.14 -0.84 7.42
N ALA A 298 9.53 -0.85 8.62
CA ALA A 298 9.63 0.29 9.54
C ALA A 298 11.05 0.51 10.05
N ARG A 299 11.80 -0.56 10.37
CA ARG A 299 13.23 -0.47 10.73
C ARG A 299 14.07 0.07 9.58
N ASP A 300 13.81 -0.39 8.36
CA ASP A 300 14.50 0.08 7.16
C ASP A 300 14.27 1.58 6.92
N ALA A 301 13.02 2.05 7.02
CA ALA A 301 12.67 3.47 6.91
C ALA A 301 13.37 4.32 7.98
N LEU A 302 13.32 3.92 9.25
CA LEU A 302 14.02 4.59 10.36
C LEU A 302 15.53 4.62 10.14
N SER A 303 16.09 3.55 9.56
CA SER A 303 17.51 3.49 9.27
C SER A 303 17.97 4.59 8.31
N SER A 304 17.09 4.98 7.38
CA SER A 304 17.33 6.05 6.40
C SER A 304 17.11 7.47 6.95
N ILE A 305 16.30 7.62 8.01
CA ILE A 305 16.04 8.91 8.65
C ILE A 305 17.23 9.33 9.48
N ALA A 306 17.80 8.39 10.24
CA ALA A 306 18.85 8.71 11.18
C ALA A 306 20.09 9.23 10.45
N SER A 307 20.60 10.38 10.89
CA SER A 307 21.98 10.84 10.65
C SER A 307 23.03 9.87 11.24
N LEU A 308 22.57 8.86 11.95
CA LEU A 308 23.35 7.81 12.58
C LEU A 308 23.72 6.73 11.56
N ASP A 309 25.02 6.59 11.35
CA ASP A 309 25.60 5.39 10.75
C ASP A 309 25.32 4.19 11.69
N TRP A 310 24.23 3.48 11.44
CA TRP A 310 23.83 2.29 12.19
C TRP A 310 24.91 1.23 12.21
N THR A 311 25.71 1.11 11.15
CA THR A 311 26.84 0.18 11.09
C THR A 311 27.91 0.56 12.11
N LYS A 312 28.10 1.86 12.35
CA LYS A 312 29.00 2.38 13.38
C LYS A 312 28.39 2.22 14.76
N LEU A 313 27.10 2.48 14.95
CA LEU A 313 26.39 2.25 16.21
C LEU A 313 26.46 0.76 16.61
N TYR A 314 26.05 -0.17 15.75
CA TYR A 314 26.08 -1.60 16.05
C TYR A 314 27.49 -2.12 16.31
N ARG A 315 28.51 -1.60 15.61
CA ARG A 315 29.92 -1.93 15.94
C ARG A 315 30.34 -1.41 17.30
N ARG A 316 29.93 -0.19 17.68
CA ARG A 316 30.25 0.38 19.00
C ARG A 316 29.51 -0.35 20.11
N LEU A 317 28.22 -0.68 19.91
CA LEU A 317 27.44 -1.50 20.84
C LEU A 317 28.09 -2.89 21.00
N ALA A 318 28.44 -3.57 19.91
CA ALA A 318 29.10 -4.88 19.97
C ALA A 318 30.50 -4.81 20.64
N ALA A 319 31.27 -3.75 20.38
CA ALA A 319 32.58 -3.55 21.01
C ALA A 319 32.47 -3.26 22.51
N ALA A 320 31.48 -2.46 22.92
CA ALA A 320 31.23 -2.20 24.33
C ALA A 320 30.58 -3.39 25.04
N GLU A 321 29.80 -4.21 24.36
CA GLU A 321 29.29 -5.49 24.89
C GLU A 321 30.43 -6.49 25.13
N ALA A 322 31.38 -6.55 24.19
CA ALA A 322 32.60 -7.34 24.36
C ALA A 322 33.50 -6.84 25.50
N ALA A 323 33.42 -5.55 25.85
CA ALA A 323 34.23 -4.94 26.90
C ALA A 323 33.57 -4.98 28.29
N GLU A 324 32.24 -4.81 28.38
CA GLU A 324 31.51 -4.60 29.64
C GLU A 324 30.43 -5.67 29.93
N GLY A 325 30.21 -6.62 29.00
CA GLY A 325 29.20 -7.68 29.11
C GLY A 325 27.78 -7.24 28.68
N PRO A 326 26.78 -8.14 28.73
CA PRO A 326 25.49 -8.01 28.05
C PRO A 326 24.50 -7.05 28.73
N ARG A 327 24.98 -6.00 29.42
CA ARG A 327 24.14 -5.03 30.14
C ARG A 327 24.18 -3.67 29.46
N PHE A 328 23.53 -3.57 28.31
CA PHE A 328 23.24 -2.28 27.71
C PHE A 328 21.95 -1.67 28.29
N GLY A 329 22.10 -0.61 29.08
CA GLY A 329 20.97 0.21 29.53
C GLY A 329 20.64 1.32 28.54
N VAL A 330 19.41 1.85 28.63
CA VAL A 330 18.90 2.97 27.81
C VAL A 330 19.86 4.17 27.80
N GLU A 331 20.52 4.46 28.92
CA GLU A 331 21.47 5.57 29.05
C GLU A 331 22.79 5.34 28.30
N ALA A 332 23.29 4.10 28.26
CA ALA A 332 24.52 3.76 27.51
C ALA A 332 24.28 3.86 25.99
N ALA A 333 23.13 3.37 25.53
CA ALA A 333 22.71 3.52 24.14
C ALA A 333 22.48 4.99 23.76
N ARG A 334 21.88 5.80 24.66
CA ARG A 334 21.73 7.24 24.45
C ARG A 334 23.08 7.93 24.28
N ALA A 335 24.05 7.65 25.17
CA ALA A 335 25.39 8.24 25.10
C ALA A 335 26.13 7.88 23.80
N GLU A 336 25.98 6.64 23.32
CA GLU A 336 26.54 6.19 22.05
C GLU A 336 25.89 6.88 20.84
N LEU A 337 24.56 7.07 20.86
CA LEU A 337 23.80 7.79 19.83
C LEU A 337 24.17 9.29 19.80
N GLU A 338 24.29 9.93 20.96
CA GLU A 338 24.77 11.32 21.09
C GLU A 338 26.21 11.45 20.57
N GLY A 339 27.09 10.49 20.88
CA GLY A 339 28.47 10.42 20.39
C GLY A 339 28.60 10.19 18.89
N LEU A 340 27.51 9.89 18.19
CA LEU A 340 27.43 9.76 16.74
C LEU A 340 26.72 10.95 16.08
N GLY A 341 26.42 12.01 16.84
CA GLY A 341 25.87 13.26 16.32
C GLY A 341 24.34 13.35 16.34
N ALA A 342 23.65 12.42 17.00
CA ALA A 342 22.21 12.55 17.24
C ALA A 342 21.92 13.64 18.27
N SER A 343 20.85 14.41 18.09
CA SER A 343 20.40 15.35 19.12
C SER A 343 19.93 14.59 20.38
N PRO A 344 19.97 15.21 21.57
CA PRO A 344 19.56 14.53 22.82
C PRO A 344 18.12 13.99 22.79
N ALA A 345 17.23 14.63 22.02
CA ALA A 345 15.84 14.17 21.84
C ALA A 345 15.76 12.94 20.91
N GLU A 346 16.49 12.94 19.79
CA GLU A 346 16.58 11.81 18.86
C GLU A 346 17.25 10.60 19.51
N ALA A 347 18.36 10.82 20.23
CA ALA A 347 19.08 9.78 20.95
C ALA A 347 18.20 9.13 22.02
N ARG A 348 17.42 9.93 22.77
CA ARG A 348 16.48 9.43 23.77
C ARG A 348 15.34 8.63 23.15
N ALA A 349 14.78 9.09 22.03
CA ALA A 349 13.73 8.37 21.31
C ALA A 349 14.24 7.04 20.73
N ALA A 350 15.40 7.05 20.05
CA ALA A 350 16.00 5.87 19.44
C ALA A 350 16.50 4.85 20.48
N ALA A 351 17.11 5.30 21.58
CA ALA A 351 17.50 4.42 22.68
C ALA A 351 16.29 3.77 23.33
N LYS A 352 15.20 4.53 23.54
CA LYS A 352 13.96 3.95 24.06
C LYS A 352 13.40 2.90 23.09
N VAL A 353 13.48 3.09 21.77
CA VAL A 353 13.03 2.09 20.79
C VAL A 353 13.91 0.83 20.77
N LEU A 354 15.23 0.98 20.92
CA LEU A 354 16.17 -0.16 20.99
C LEU A 354 15.90 -1.06 22.21
N PHE A 355 15.44 -0.47 23.33
CA PHE A 355 15.38 -1.15 24.64
C PHE A 355 13.98 -1.27 25.26
N ALA A 356 12.93 -0.62 24.74
CA ALA A 356 11.57 -0.65 25.32
C ALA A 356 10.83 -1.99 25.17
N ASN A 357 11.49 -3.05 24.72
CA ASN A 357 11.07 -4.43 24.91
C ASN A 357 11.82 -5.05 26.11
N ASP A 358 11.87 -4.31 27.21
CA ASP A 358 12.54 -4.67 28.46
C ASP A 358 11.99 -6.00 29.01
N GLY A 359 12.73 -7.07 28.71
CA GLY A 359 12.36 -8.45 29.00
C GLY A 359 13.00 -9.47 28.06
N ARG A 360 13.60 -9.06 26.93
CA ARG A 360 14.40 -9.97 26.10
C ARG A 360 15.87 -9.60 26.17
N ILE A 361 16.63 -10.47 26.84
CA ILE A 361 18.03 -10.74 26.54
C ILE A 361 18.13 -10.82 25.02
N VAL A 362 18.91 -9.92 24.40
CA VAL A 362 19.32 -10.07 23.01
C VAL A 362 20.22 -11.30 22.99
N SER A 363 19.64 -12.48 22.83
CA SER A 363 20.44 -13.68 22.61
C SER A 363 21.03 -13.56 21.22
N GLU A 364 22.35 -13.41 21.20
CA GLU A 364 23.24 -13.66 20.06
C GLU A 364 22.70 -14.81 19.20
N ASP A 365 22.52 -14.58 17.89
CA ASP A 365 22.99 -15.50 16.84
C ASP A 365 22.44 -15.23 15.43
N ILE A 366 21.33 -14.48 15.24
CA ILE A 366 20.66 -14.53 13.92
C ILE A 366 20.99 -13.36 12.97
N PHE A 367 21.45 -12.19 13.45
CA PHE A 367 21.58 -11.02 12.56
C PHE A 367 23.01 -10.67 12.08
N VAL A 368 24.06 -11.19 12.71
CA VAL A 368 25.45 -10.83 12.37
C VAL A 368 26.10 -11.83 11.38
N ALA A 369 25.65 -13.09 11.37
CA ALA A 369 26.27 -14.13 10.54
C ALA A 369 26.06 -13.96 9.01
N ARG A 370 25.05 -13.21 8.57
CA ARG A 370 24.75 -13.06 7.13
C ARG A 370 25.53 -11.93 6.46
N ALA A 371 25.94 -10.89 7.19
CA ALA A 371 26.76 -9.80 6.65
C ALA A 371 28.22 -10.21 6.42
N ALA A 372 28.76 -11.07 7.29
CA ALA A 372 30.16 -11.52 7.21
C ALA A 372 30.41 -12.57 6.11
N ARG A 373 29.41 -13.36 5.70
CA ARG A 373 29.57 -14.41 4.67
C ARG A 373 29.68 -13.91 3.22
N THR A 374 29.48 -12.61 3.00
CA THR A 374 29.51 -12.02 1.64
C THR A 374 30.91 -11.57 1.18
N MET A 375 31.96 -11.74 2.01
CA MET A 375 33.32 -11.30 1.68
C MET A 375 34.40 -12.31 2.11
N ALA A 376 34.51 -13.45 1.40
CA ALA A 376 35.77 -14.22 1.22
C ALA A 376 35.53 -15.40 0.26
N PRO A 377 36.52 -15.80 -0.57
CA PRO A 377 36.36 -16.84 -1.58
C PRO A 377 36.28 -18.23 -0.96
N LEU A 378 35.37 -19.03 -1.52
CA LEU A 378 35.22 -20.47 -1.31
C LEU A 378 36.57 -21.20 -1.41
N ASN A 379 36.93 -21.92 -0.35
CA ASN A 379 37.70 -23.15 -0.45
C ASN A 379 37.08 -24.17 0.52
N LEU A 380 36.31 -25.08 -0.07
CA LEU A 380 35.84 -26.33 0.53
C LEU A 380 37.02 -27.30 0.64
N VAL A 381 37.36 -27.81 1.83
CA VAL A 381 37.86 -29.19 2.02
C VAL A 381 37.56 -29.68 3.45
N ALA A 382 37.01 -30.90 3.49
CA ALA A 382 36.81 -31.87 4.59
C ALA A 382 35.72 -31.59 5.64
#